data_AF-A0A8J6LKF8-F1
#
_entry.id   AF-A0A8J6LKF8-F1
#
_cell.length_a   1.000
_cell.length_b   1.000
_cell.length_c   1.000
_cell.angle_alpha   90.00
_cell.angle_beta   90.00
_cell.angle_gamma   90.00
#
_symmetry.space_group_name_H-M   'P 1'
#
loop_
_entity.id
_entity.type
_entity.pdbx_description
1 polymer ?
#
loop_
_entity_poly.entity_id
_entity_poly.type
_entity_poly.pdbx_seq_one_letter_code
_entity_poly.pdbx_strand_id
1 'polypeptide(L)'
;MRSIRKGVVRTVLKMAGDLDNLEYYIKFPSPNFNYNQQNGESDYVFVVNEEKIPVILLFGWAGCQDRYLAKYSQIYEDRGLITLRYTAPVKCLFWKRFQMITIGERLVKLLVDLNFENHPIIVHCFSNGGAFLYQNFMLALERSPKPIQVGQLPQPKPRQAFKIWASTKPRRTT
;
A
#
# COMPACT_ATOMS: atom_id res chain seq x y z
N MET A 1 16.92 8.53 16.38
CA MET A 1 16.30 8.69 15.04
C MET A 1 17.14 7.94 14.01
N ARG A 2 16.65 6.83 13.46
CA ARG A 2 17.39 6.08 12.42
C ARG A 2 17.13 6.75 11.06
N SER A 3 18.19 7.33 10.49
CA SER A 3 18.18 7.93 9.15
C SER A 3 17.91 6.85 8.10
N ILE A 4 16.78 6.96 7.39
CA ILE A 4 16.39 6.05 6.30
C ILE A 4 17.20 6.44 5.06
N ARG A 5 18.19 5.62 4.68
CA ARG A 5 18.95 5.77 3.43
C ARG A 5 18.04 5.49 2.22
N LYS A 6 18.11 6.37 1.22
CA LYS A 6 17.18 6.42 0.08
C LYS A 6 17.68 5.61 -1.13
N GLY A 7 16.82 4.71 -1.59
CA GLY A 7 16.96 3.76 -2.70
C GLY A 7 15.76 2.80 -2.66
N VAL A 8 15.53 1.97 -3.69
CA VAL A 8 14.55 0.87 -3.57
C VAL A 8 15.04 -0.05 -2.45
N VAL A 9 14.35 -0.06 -1.31
CA VAL A 9 14.73 -0.90 -0.19
C VAL A 9 13.91 -2.17 -0.26
N ARG A 10 14.54 -3.27 -0.69
CA ARG A 10 14.02 -4.61 -0.42
C ARG A 10 14.30 -4.89 1.05
N THR A 11 13.26 -4.85 1.88
CA THR A 11 13.40 -5.20 3.29
C THR A 11 12.74 -6.54 3.52
N VAL A 12 13.53 -7.50 3.97
CA VAL A 12 13.01 -8.76 4.51
C VAL A 12 12.92 -8.58 6.01
N LEU A 13 11.72 -8.44 6.55
CA LEU A 13 11.53 -8.46 8.00
C LEU A 13 11.55 -9.92 8.44
N LYS A 14 12.66 -10.33 9.07
CA LYS A 14 12.78 -11.66 9.70
C LYS A 14 12.16 -11.61 11.09
N MET A 15 11.11 -12.39 11.30
CA MET A 15 10.59 -12.71 12.64
C MET A 15 10.78 -14.20 12.89
N ALA A 16 10.85 -14.62 14.16
CA ALA A 16 11.29 -15.97 14.52
C ALA A 16 10.34 -17.06 13.99
N GLY A 17 10.88 -17.92 13.10
CA GLY A 17 10.29 -19.16 12.58
C GLY A 17 10.46 -19.34 11.05
N ASP A 18 10.62 -20.57 10.59
CA ASP A 18 11.12 -20.89 9.23
C ASP A 18 10.17 -20.58 8.06
N LEU A 19 8.95 -20.09 8.34
CA LEU A 19 7.98 -19.60 7.34
C LEU A 19 7.67 -18.10 7.52
N ASP A 20 8.42 -17.41 8.37
CA ASP A 20 8.01 -16.14 9.00
C ASP A 20 8.61 -14.86 8.43
N ASN A 21 9.21 -14.94 7.23
CA ASN A 21 9.79 -13.78 6.57
C ASN A 21 8.75 -13.08 5.69
N LEU A 22 8.30 -11.90 6.13
CA LEU A 22 7.50 -11.02 5.28
C LEU A 22 8.45 -10.35 4.28
N GLU A 23 8.44 -10.82 3.04
CA GLU A 23 9.18 -10.17 1.96
C GLU A 23 8.33 -9.06 1.35
N TYR A 24 8.78 -7.82 1.49
CA TYR A 24 8.14 -6.65 0.90
C TYR A 24 9.16 -5.70 0.28
N TYR A 25 8.67 -4.84 -0.61
CA TYR A 25 9.47 -3.82 -1.27
C TYR A 25 8.87 -2.47 -0.98
N ILE A 26 9.68 -1.56 -0.45
CA ILE A 26 9.26 -0.20 -0.17
C ILE A 26 10.12 0.80 -0.91
N LYS A 27 9.47 1.83 -1.46
CA LYS A 27 10.15 2.96 -2.10
C LYS A 27 9.59 4.27 -1.58
N PHE A 28 10.51 5.14 -1.19
CA PHE A 28 10.21 6.51 -0.78
C PHE A 28 10.51 7.46 -1.94
N PRO A 29 9.80 8.59 -2.04
CA PRO A 29 10.09 9.60 -3.04
C PRO A 29 11.47 10.25 -2.83
N SER A 30 11.98 10.80 -3.93
CA SER A 30 13.19 11.61 -3.92
C SER A 30 13.02 12.83 -2.99
N PRO A 31 14.05 13.24 -2.22
CA PRO A 31 13.95 14.37 -1.28
C PRO A 31 13.49 15.68 -1.95
N ASN A 32 13.84 15.87 -3.22
CA ASN A 32 13.56 17.08 -3.98
C ASN A 32 12.50 16.83 -5.05
N PHE A 33 11.55 15.92 -4.80
CA PHE A 33 10.48 15.65 -5.75
C PHE A 33 9.61 16.91 -5.93
N ASN A 34 9.47 17.38 -7.17
CA ASN A 34 8.71 18.59 -7.46
C ASN A 34 7.22 18.27 -7.68
N TYR A 35 6.41 18.38 -6.63
CA TYR A 35 4.97 18.12 -6.70
C TYR A 35 4.20 19.13 -7.55
N ASN A 36 4.79 20.29 -7.88
CA ASN A 36 4.16 21.30 -8.73
C ASN A 36 4.26 20.96 -10.23
N GLN A 37 5.11 20.00 -10.60
CA GLN A 37 5.28 19.54 -11.98
C GLN A 37 4.36 18.34 -12.26
N GLN A 38 3.05 18.50 -12.04
CA GLN A 38 2.08 17.49 -12.45
C GLN A 38 1.93 17.54 -13.97
N ASN A 39 2.62 16.64 -14.68
CA ASN A 39 2.39 16.43 -16.12
C ASN A 39 0.91 16.06 -16.33
N GLY A 40 0.16 16.94 -17.00
CA GLY A 40 -1.30 16.94 -17.11
C GLY A 40 -1.92 15.82 -17.96
N GLU A 41 -1.36 14.62 -17.94
CA GLU A 41 -1.78 13.51 -18.81
C GLU A 41 -2.53 12.39 -18.07
N SER A 42 -2.90 12.58 -16.79
CA SER A 42 -3.62 11.55 -16.04
C SER A 42 -4.90 12.01 -15.37
N ASP A 43 -5.89 11.12 -15.42
CA ASP A 43 -7.28 11.25 -14.92
C ASP A 43 -7.41 11.51 -13.41
N TYR A 44 -6.31 11.47 -12.67
CA TYR A 44 -6.29 11.58 -11.21
C TYR A 44 -5.20 12.56 -10.75
N VAL A 45 -5.60 13.48 -9.87
CA VAL A 45 -4.72 14.43 -9.19
C VAL A 45 -4.56 13.98 -7.74
N PHE A 46 -3.34 13.62 -7.35
CA PHE A 46 -3.02 13.43 -5.94
C PHE A 46 -2.65 14.78 -5.34
N VAL A 47 -3.48 15.28 -4.41
CA VAL A 47 -3.11 16.44 -3.59
C VAL A 47 -2.20 15.92 -2.49
N VAL A 48 -0.89 16.07 -2.66
CA VAL A 48 0.10 15.58 -1.71
C VAL A 48 0.38 16.66 -0.69
N ASN A 49 0.12 16.34 0.58
CA ASN A 49 0.72 17.09 1.68
C ASN A 49 2.15 16.54 1.90
N GLU A 50 3.16 17.37 1.71
CA GLU A 50 4.57 16.98 1.83
C GLU A 50 4.94 16.46 3.23
N GLU A 51 4.19 16.86 4.27
CA GLU A 51 4.36 16.35 5.63
C GLU A 51 3.74 14.95 5.83
N LYS A 52 2.75 14.60 5.00
CA LYS A 52 1.94 13.37 5.11
C LYS A 52 1.76 12.73 3.74
N ILE A 53 2.87 12.34 3.14
CA ILE A 53 2.89 11.73 1.80
C ILE A 53 2.08 10.43 1.82
N PRO A 54 1.11 10.25 0.90
CA PRO A 54 0.32 9.02 0.84
C PRO A 54 1.17 7.76 0.63
N VAL A 55 0.75 6.66 1.26
CA VAL A 55 1.36 5.33 1.12
C VAL A 55 0.44 4.43 0.33
N ILE A 56 0.90 3.95 -0.83
CA ILE A 56 0.19 3.02 -1.68
C ILE A 56 0.62 1.59 -1.35
N LEU A 57 -0.31 0.80 -0.85
CA LEU A 57 -0.14 -0.64 -0.63
C LEU A 57 -0.58 -1.41 -1.87
N LEU A 58 0.33 -2.14 -2.50
CA LEU A 58 0.04 -2.98 -3.65
C LEU A 58 0.05 -4.45 -3.23
N PHE A 59 -1.14 -5.07 -3.28
CA PHE A 59 -1.32 -6.48 -2.92
C PHE A 59 -1.42 -7.34 -4.18
N GLY A 60 -0.40 -8.18 -4.39
CA GLY A 60 -0.30 -9.06 -5.55
C GLY A 60 -1.34 -10.17 -5.57
N TRP A 61 -1.60 -10.70 -6.77
CA TRP A 61 -2.45 -11.85 -7.01
C TRP A 61 -1.74 -13.18 -6.67
N ALA A 62 -2.46 -14.29 -6.80
CA ALA A 62 -1.90 -15.62 -6.58
C ALA A 62 -0.77 -15.94 -7.58
N GLY A 63 0.44 -16.17 -7.06
CA GLY A 63 1.62 -16.45 -7.88
C GLY A 63 2.26 -15.21 -8.48
N CYS A 64 1.84 -14.03 -8.04
CA CYS A 64 2.44 -12.77 -8.43
C CYS A 64 3.91 -12.72 -8.01
N GLN A 65 4.76 -12.25 -8.93
CA GLN A 65 6.14 -11.89 -8.65
C GLN A 65 6.26 -10.38 -8.52
N ASP A 66 7.15 -9.91 -7.64
CA ASP A 66 7.35 -8.49 -7.39
C ASP A 66 7.62 -7.67 -8.66
N ARG A 67 8.33 -8.24 -9.65
CA ARG A 67 8.60 -7.58 -10.94
C ARG A 67 7.35 -7.08 -11.66
N TYR A 68 6.21 -7.75 -11.47
CA TYR A 68 4.95 -7.31 -12.06
C TYR A 68 4.36 -6.14 -11.28
N LEU A 69 4.37 -6.21 -9.94
CA LEU A 69 3.96 -5.09 -9.10
C LEU A 69 4.85 -3.87 -9.29
N ALA A 70 6.13 -4.03 -9.65
CA ALA A 70 7.06 -2.93 -9.94
C ALA A 70 6.53 -2.00 -11.03
N LYS A 71 5.99 -2.60 -12.10
CA LYS A 71 5.40 -1.85 -13.22
C LYS A 71 4.18 -1.04 -12.77
N TYR A 72 3.36 -1.61 -11.88
CA TYR A 72 2.19 -0.91 -11.33
C TYR A 72 2.55 0.09 -10.24
N SER A 73 3.63 -0.11 -9.49
CA SER A 73 4.04 0.86 -8.46
C SER A 73 4.65 2.11 -9.09
N GLN A 74 5.31 1.97 -10.25
CA GLN A 74 5.94 3.07 -10.96
C GLN A 74 5.00 4.26 -11.19
N ILE A 75 3.73 4.04 -11.52
CA ILE A 75 2.76 5.14 -11.71
C ILE A 75 2.57 5.99 -10.45
N TYR A 76 2.73 5.42 -9.26
CA TYR A 76 2.63 6.15 -8.00
C TYR A 76 3.97 6.78 -7.62
N GLU A 77 5.06 6.08 -7.90
CA GLU A 77 6.43 6.54 -7.62
C GLU A 77 6.80 7.76 -8.47
N ASP A 78 6.41 7.77 -9.75
CA ASP A 78 6.60 8.89 -10.68
C ASP A 78 5.81 10.14 -10.23
N ARG A 79 4.86 9.98 -9.31
CA ARG A 79 4.08 11.05 -8.69
C ARG A 79 4.56 11.42 -7.28
N GLY A 80 5.69 10.87 -6.85
CA GLY A 80 6.28 11.16 -5.55
C GLY A 80 5.56 10.49 -4.38
N LEU A 81 4.75 9.46 -4.61
CA LEU A 81 4.07 8.73 -3.53
C LEU A 81 4.98 7.64 -2.96
N ILE A 82 4.72 7.25 -1.71
CA ILE A 82 5.38 6.09 -1.10
C ILE A 82 4.68 4.83 -1.62
N THR A 83 5.45 3.83 -2.05
CA THR A 83 4.89 2.53 -2.49
C THR A 83 5.40 1.40 -1.61
N LEU A 84 4.50 0.51 -1.21
CA LEU A 84 4.81 -0.73 -0.51
C LEU A 84 4.15 -1.88 -1.27
N ARG A 85 4.96 -2.73 -1.86
CA ARG A 85 4.53 -3.90 -2.63
C ARG A 85 4.68 -5.15 -1.78
N TYR A 86 3.65 -5.98 -1.77
CA TYR A 86 3.65 -7.26 -1.09
C TYR A 86 2.95 -8.35 -1.90
N THR A 87 3.62 -9.50 -2.01
CA THR A 87 3.13 -10.68 -2.71
C THR A 87 2.94 -11.83 -1.72
N ALA A 88 1.69 -12.20 -1.46
CA ALA A 88 1.39 -13.31 -0.56
C ALA A 88 1.86 -14.66 -1.15
N PRO A 89 2.45 -15.57 -0.35
CA PRO A 89 2.82 -16.89 -0.82
C PRO A 89 1.60 -17.69 -1.30
N VAL A 90 1.70 -18.34 -2.47
CA VAL A 90 0.61 -19.13 -3.08
C VAL A 90 0.05 -20.18 -2.12
N LYS A 91 0.92 -20.83 -1.36
CA LYS A 91 0.53 -21.85 -0.37
C LYS A 91 -0.43 -21.29 0.70
N CYS A 92 -0.26 -20.02 1.09
CA CYS A 92 -1.10 -19.35 2.08
C CYS A 92 -2.49 -19.00 1.52
N LEU A 93 -2.56 -18.62 0.23
CA LEU A 93 -3.80 -18.26 -0.43
C LEU A 93 -4.77 -19.44 -0.58
N PHE A 94 -4.25 -20.66 -0.75
CA PHE A 94 -5.07 -21.83 -1.06
C PHE A 94 -5.12 -22.90 0.04
N TRP A 95 -4.01 -23.21 0.72
CA TRP A 95 -3.95 -24.32 1.69
C TRP A 95 -3.86 -23.86 3.16
N LYS A 96 -3.29 -22.68 3.43
CA LYS A 96 -3.02 -22.23 4.81
C LYS A 96 -3.75 -20.93 5.15
N ARG A 97 -5.09 -20.96 5.16
CA ARG A 97 -5.92 -19.78 5.46
C ARG A 97 -5.60 -19.10 6.79
N PHE A 98 -5.28 -19.87 7.84
CA PHE A 98 -4.86 -19.31 9.12
C PHE A 98 -3.61 -18.42 9.03
N GLN A 99 -2.68 -18.73 8.11
CA GLN A 99 -1.48 -17.91 7.92
C GLN A 99 -1.79 -16.54 7.32
N MET A 100 -2.90 -16.40 6.58
CA MET A 100 -3.31 -15.11 6.02
C MET A 100 -3.76 -14.13 7.09
N ILE A 101 -4.36 -14.61 8.18
CA ILE A 101 -4.71 -13.78 9.35
C ILE A 101 -3.43 -13.19 9.93
N THR A 102 -2.44 -14.05 10.20
CA THR A 102 -1.12 -13.64 10.71
C THR A 102 -0.39 -12.70 9.76
N ILE A 103 -0.49 -12.92 8.45
CA ILE A 103 0.07 -11.99 7.44
C ILE A 103 -0.60 -10.61 7.54
N GLY A 104 -1.92 -10.55 7.70
CA GLY A 104 -2.66 -9.30 7.89
C GLY A 104 -2.17 -8.54 9.12
N GLU A 105 -2.07 -9.22 10.26
CA GLU A 105 -1.55 -8.65 11.53
C GLU A 105 -0.12 -8.12 11.37
N ARG A 106 0.73 -8.86 10.64
CA ARG A 106 2.11 -8.44 10.37
C ARG A 106 2.19 -7.22 9.46
N LEU A 107 1.32 -7.12 8.45
CA LEU A 107 1.26 -5.93 7.60
C LEU A 107 0.84 -4.70 8.40
N VAL A 108 -0.14 -4.83 9.29
CA VAL A 108 -0.54 -3.73 10.19
C VAL A 108 0.59 -3.33 11.11
N LYS A 109 1.25 -4.32 11.74
CA LYS A 109 2.43 -4.06 12.58
C LYS A 109 3.53 -3.35 11.79
N LEU A 110 3.79 -3.76 10.55
CA LEU A 110 4.78 -3.11 9.68
C LEU A 110 4.44 -1.63 9.44
N LEU A 111 3.16 -1.29 9.21
CA LEU A 111 2.75 0.11 9.04
C LEU A 111 3.01 0.95 10.29
N VAL A 112 2.73 0.39 11.46
CA VAL A 112 3.00 1.04 12.75
C VAL A 112 4.51 1.21 12.98
N ASP A 113 5.30 0.15 12.74
CA ASP A 113 6.75 0.17 12.92
C ASP A 113 7.44 1.15 11.96
N LEU A 114 6.86 1.39 10.78
CA LEU A 114 7.28 2.40 9.80
C LEU A 114 6.71 3.80 10.07
N ASN A 115 5.91 3.97 11.12
CA ASN A 115 5.27 5.23 11.50
C ASN A 115 4.31 5.79 10.44
N PHE A 116 3.67 4.91 9.66
CA PHE A 116 2.69 5.27 8.62
C PHE A 116 1.28 5.52 9.15
N GLU A 117 1.07 5.39 10.45
CA GLU A 117 -0.20 5.71 11.13
C GLU A 117 -0.69 7.15 10.91
N ASN A 118 0.23 8.08 10.61
CA ASN A 118 -0.09 9.48 10.33
C ASN A 118 -0.20 9.81 8.84
N HIS A 119 0.02 8.83 7.96
CA HIS A 119 -0.01 8.97 6.51
C HIS A 119 -1.33 8.45 5.94
N PRO A 120 -1.89 9.06 4.88
CA PRO A 120 -3.01 8.47 4.15
C PRO A 120 -2.60 7.13 3.55
N ILE A 121 -3.24 6.03 3.95
CA ILE A 121 -2.98 4.71 3.39
C ILE A 121 -3.99 4.43 2.29
N ILE A 122 -3.51 3.98 1.14
CA ILE A 122 -4.33 3.64 -0.01
C ILE A 122 -3.99 2.23 -0.46
N VAL A 123 -4.99 1.34 -0.53
CA VAL A 123 -4.76 -0.05 -0.98
C VAL A 123 -5.20 -0.26 -2.42
N HIS A 124 -4.33 -0.85 -3.23
CA HIS A 124 -4.59 -1.37 -4.57
C HIS A 124 -4.44 -2.89 -4.58
N CYS A 125 -5.56 -3.59 -4.64
CA CYS A 125 -5.64 -5.04 -4.51
C CYS A 125 -5.78 -5.74 -5.85
N PHE A 126 -4.80 -6.50 -6.33
CA PHE A 126 -4.93 -7.16 -7.63
C PHE A 126 -5.64 -8.52 -7.53
N SER A 127 -6.70 -8.71 -8.33
CA SER A 127 -7.45 -9.97 -8.45
C SER A 127 -8.01 -10.48 -7.11
N ASN A 128 -8.50 -11.72 -7.09
CA ASN A 128 -9.06 -12.36 -5.90
C ASN A 128 -7.98 -12.66 -4.85
N GLY A 129 -6.73 -12.91 -5.27
CA GLY A 129 -5.61 -13.13 -4.35
C GLY A 129 -5.31 -11.88 -3.51
N GLY A 130 -5.23 -10.72 -4.15
CA GLY A 130 -5.05 -9.45 -3.46
C GLY A 130 -6.26 -9.06 -2.61
N ALA A 131 -7.49 -9.36 -3.08
CA ALA A 131 -8.71 -9.13 -2.30
C ALA A 131 -8.77 -9.99 -1.03
N PHE A 132 -8.35 -11.26 -1.11
CA PHE A 132 -8.30 -12.14 0.06
C PHE A 132 -7.26 -11.66 1.09
N LEU A 133 -6.10 -11.19 0.63
CA LEU A 133 -5.12 -10.55 1.50
C LEU A 133 -5.69 -9.26 2.14
N TYR A 134 -6.34 -8.42 1.35
CA TYR A 134 -6.95 -7.19 1.81
C TYR A 134 -7.97 -7.43 2.92
N GLN A 135 -8.84 -8.44 2.76
CA GLN A 135 -9.79 -8.80 3.80
C GLN A 135 -9.10 -9.13 5.14
N ASN A 136 -8.04 -9.94 5.12
CA ASN A 136 -7.30 -10.28 6.34
C ASN A 136 -6.56 -9.07 6.93
N PHE A 137 -6.04 -8.18 6.07
CA PHE A 137 -5.43 -6.92 6.47
C PHE A 137 -6.44 -5.98 7.15
N MET A 138 -7.65 -5.83 6.60
CA MET A 138 -8.71 -5.01 7.19
C MET A 138 -9.18 -5.57 8.53
N LEU A 139 -9.35 -6.88 8.64
CA LEU A 139 -9.68 -7.53 9.92
C LEU A 139 -8.59 -7.30 10.98
N ALA A 140 -7.31 -7.31 10.58
CA ALA A 140 -6.21 -6.99 11.48
C ALA A 140 -6.19 -5.51 11.88
N LEU A 141 -6.57 -4.60 10.97
CA LEU A 141 -6.68 -3.17 11.25
C LEU A 141 -7.78 -2.87 12.27
N GLU A 142 -8.96 -3.49 12.14
CA GLU A 142 -10.06 -3.34 13.09
C GLU A 142 -9.68 -3.78 14.51
N ARG A 143 -8.76 -4.74 14.62
CA ARG A 143 -8.22 -5.23 15.90
C ARG A 143 -7.04 -4.42 16.42
N SER A 144 -6.51 -3.50 15.62
CA SER A 144 -5.37 -2.67 16.01
C SER A 144 -5.80 -1.63 17.05
N PRO A 145 -5.03 -1.45 18.14
CA PRO A 145 -5.31 -0.41 19.13
C PRO A 145 -5.08 1.01 18.57
N LYS A 146 -4.36 1.15 17.45
CA LYS A 146 -4.12 2.42 16.78
C LYS A 146 -4.99 2.53 15.52
N PRO A 147 -5.83 3.56 15.38
CA PRO A 147 -6.64 3.78 14.19
C PRO A 147 -5.74 4.21 13.02
N ILE A 148 -5.73 3.44 11.94
CA ILE A 148 -5.06 3.79 10.69
C ILE A 148 -6.14 4.09 9.65
N GLN A 149 -6.12 5.29 9.05
CA GLN A 149 -7.08 5.64 8.01
C GLN A 149 -6.68 5.02 6.67
N VAL A 150 -7.54 4.15 6.15
CA VAL A 150 -7.32 3.41 4.90
C VAL A 150 -8.40 3.76 3.89
N GLY A 151 -7.97 4.26 2.73
CA GLY A 151 -8.76 4.33 1.50
C GLY A 151 -8.47 3.16 0.58
N GLN A 152 -9.41 2.83 -0.31
CA GLN A 152 -9.19 1.82 -1.36
C GLN A 152 -9.27 2.50 -2.73
N LEU A 153 -8.33 2.21 -3.62
CA LEU A 153 -8.45 2.65 -5.01
C LEU A 153 -9.46 1.76 -5.75
N PRO A 154 -10.32 2.35 -6.60
CA PRO A 154 -11.13 1.56 -7.51
C PRO A 154 -10.21 0.76 -8.44
N GLN A 155 -10.50 -0.54 -8.59
CA GLN A 155 -9.77 -1.43 -9.50
C GLN A 155 -9.92 -0.92 -10.93
N PRO A 156 -8.84 -0.82 -11.74
CA PRO A 156 -8.99 -0.56 -13.15
C PRO A 156 -9.73 -1.74 -13.79
N LYS A 157 -10.96 -1.52 -14.26
CA LYS A 157 -11.66 -2.49 -15.10
C LYS A 157 -10.89 -2.59 -16.42
N PRO A 158 -10.74 -3.79 -17.04
CA PRO A 158 -9.92 -3.97 -18.24
C PRO A 158 -10.33 -3.12 -19.45
N ARG A 159 -11.50 -2.47 -19.40
CA ARG A 159 -12.05 -1.62 -20.46
C ARG A 159 -12.91 -0.52 -19.84
N GLN A 160 -12.29 0.56 -19.38
CA GLN A 160 -12.84 1.93 -19.30
C GLN A 160 -11.95 2.75 -18.35
N ALA A 161 -11.38 3.82 -18.90
CA ALA A 161 -10.69 4.87 -18.15
C ALA A 161 -11.70 5.73 -17.35
N PHE A 162 -11.19 6.52 -16.39
CA PHE A 162 -11.88 7.56 -15.58
C PHE A 162 -12.94 7.05 -14.57
N LYS A 163 -13.05 7.45 -13.28
CA LYS A 163 -13.30 8.79 -12.67
C LYS A 163 -13.39 8.65 -11.11
N ILE A 164 -13.13 9.73 -10.32
CA ILE A 164 -13.49 9.98 -8.87
C ILE A 164 -12.36 9.65 -7.83
N TRP A 165 -11.95 10.49 -6.84
CA TRP A 165 -12.66 11.37 -5.87
C TRP A 165 -11.92 12.70 -5.57
N ALA A 166 -12.61 13.84 -5.72
CA ALA A 166 -12.36 15.09 -4.99
C ALA A 166 -13.69 15.54 -4.36
N SER A 167 -13.75 15.66 -3.03
CA SER A 167 -14.70 16.48 -2.24
C SER A 167 -14.94 15.86 -0.86
N THR A 168 -14.34 16.48 0.16
CA THR A 168 -14.96 16.63 1.47
C THR A 168 -15.16 18.13 1.67
N LYS A 169 -16.38 18.62 1.41
CA LYS A 169 -16.82 19.91 1.99
C LYS A 169 -17.27 19.65 3.43
N PRO A 170 -16.93 20.53 4.39
CA PRO A 170 -17.47 20.44 5.74
C PRO A 170 -18.97 20.77 5.72
N ARG A 171 -19.75 19.97 6.49
CA ARG A 171 -21.15 20.31 6.80
C ARG A 171 -21.16 21.63 7.56
N ARG A 172 -21.87 22.63 7.02
CA ARG A 172 -22.38 23.76 7.80
C ARG A 172 -23.54 23.26 8.63
N THR A 173 -23.46 23.40 9.95
CA THR A 173 -24.63 23.42 10.84
C THR A 173 -25.03 24.88 11.03
N THR A 174 -26.22 25.22 10.55
CA THR A 174 -27.06 26.28 11.11
C THR A 174 -27.57 25.85 12.48
#